data_AF-A0A087TYS4-F1
#
_entry.id   AF-A0A087TYS4-F1
#
_cell.length_a   1.000
_cell.length_b   1.000
_cell.length_c   1.000
_cell.angle_alpha   90.00
_cell.angle_beta   90.00
_cell.angle_gamma   90.00
#
_symmetry.space_group_name_H-M   'P 1'
#
loop_
_entity.id
_entity.type
_entity.pdbx_description
1 polymer ?
#
loop_
_entity_poly.entity_id
_entity_poly.type
_entity_poly.pdbx_seq_one_letter_code
_entity_poly.pdbx_strand_id
1 'polypeptide(L)'
;MKANSRLAGDLKLNSDGRYGVKSNLKILEKATRNADTVMEDPSGVYQGPACFIYGALSPFLVGADKHHIKQFFPKAEFVEVEDATHDVHIDQPLQFTDTILKFIFQNENLS
;
A
#
# COMPACT_ATOMS: atom_id res chain seq x y z
N MET A 1 -12.94 23.94 2.00
CA MET A 1 -12.08 23.10 1.14
C MET A 1 -10.63 23.46 1.42
N LYS A 2 -9.87 22.60 2.13
CA LYS A 2 -8.42 22.73 2.22
C LYS A 2 -7.82 21.98 1.03
N ALA A 3 -7.11 22.69 0.16
CA ALA A 3 -6.30 22.06 -0.87
C ALA A 3 -5.16 21.30 -0.17
N ASN A 4 -5.17 19.98 -0.26
CA ASN A 4 -4.02 19.15 0.14
C ASN A 4 -2.87 19.44 -0.83
N SER A 5 -1.94 20.30 -0.43
CA SER A 5 -0.71 20.59 -1.19
C SER A 5 0.27 19.42 -1.10
N ARG A 6 -0.06 18.29 -1.73
CA ARG A 6 0.82 17.09 -1.82
C ARG A 6 2.00 17.27 -2.78
N LEU A 7 2.03 18.34 -3.58
CA LEU A 7 3.09 18.56 -4.57
C LEU A 7 4.46 18.95 -3.97
N ALA A 8 4.52 19.39 -2.71
CA ALA A 8 5.77 19.89 -2.13
C ALA A 8 6.77 18.77 -1.74
N GLY A 9 6.29 17.54 -1.50
CA GLY A 9 7.14 16.43 -1.05
C GLY A 9 8.03 15.84 -2.16
N ASP A 10 7.53 15.86 -3.40
CA ASP A 10 8.14 15.13 -4.51
C ASP A 10 9.02 16.00 -5.41
N LEU A 11 9.07 17.31 -5.15
CA LEU A 11 9.85 18.27 -5.92
C LEU A 11 11.17 18.60 -5.22
N LYS A 12 12.23 18.73 -6.02
CA LYS A 12 13.57 19.17 -5.62
C LYS A 12 13.89 20.44 -6.40
N LEU A 13 14.32 21.49 -5.70
CA LEU A 13 14.90 22.66 -6.35
C LEU A 13 16.32 22.32 -6.83
N ASN A 14 16.56 22.49 -8.12
CA ASN A 14 17.86 22.28 -8.75
C ASN A 14 18.72 23.55 -8.63
N SER A 15 20.02 23.41 -8.83
CA SER A 15 20.99 24.51 -8.76
C SER A 15 20.77 25.60 -9.80
N ASP A 16 20.04 25.30 -10.88
CA ASP A 16 19.63 26.25 -11.93
C ASP A 16 18.33 27.00 -11.58
N GLY A 17 17.79 26.81 -10.38
CA GLY A 17 16.56 27.44 -9.91
C GLY A 17 15.28 26.77 -10.40
N ARG A 18 15.35 25.67 -11.16
CA ARG A 18 14.17 24.93 -11.64
C ARG A 18 13.79 23.82 -10.67
N TYR A 19 12.52 23.42 -10.69
CA TYR A 19 12.07 22.24 -9.95
C TYR A 19 12.22 20.98 -10.79
N GLY A 20 12.81 19.94 -10.21
CA GLY A 20 12.79 18.58 -10.73
C GLY A 20 12.00 17.65 -9.80
N VAL A 21 11.53 16.51 -10.32
CA VAL A 21 10.91 15.47 -9.49
C VAL A 21 12.02 14.63 -8.85
N LYS A 22 11.87 14.25 -7.58
CA LYS A 22 12.83 13.40 -6.86
C LYS A 22 12.90 11.99 -7.45
N SER A 23 11.77 11.48 -7.94
CA SER A 23 11.64 10.17 -8.56
C SER A 23 12.31 10.09 -9.93
N ASN A 24 12.81 8.91 -10.29
CA ASN A 24 13.39 8.66 -11.60
C ASN A 24 12.30 8.46 -12.67
N LEU A 25 11.65 9.57 -13.03
CA LEU A 25 10.48 9.57 -13.91
C LEU A 25 10.74 8.93 -15.28
N LYS A 26 11.97 9.04 -15.80
CA LYS A 26 12.36 8.42 -17.09
C LYS A 26 12.30 6.89 -17.06
N ILE A 27 12.73 6.28 -15.95
CA ILE A 27 12.68 4.82 -15.80
C ILE A 27 11.23 4.37 -15.60
N LEU A 28 10.48 5.07 -14.76
CA LEU A 28 9.07 4.76 -14.53
C LEU A 28 8.28 4.85 -15.83
N GLU A 29 8.45 5.92 -16.60
CA GLU A 29 7.80 6.10 -17.90
C GLU A 29 8.14 4.97 -18.88
N LYS A 30 9.40 4.50 -18.89
CA LYS A 30 9.81 3.38 -19.75
C LYS A 30 9.18 2.06 -19.29
N ALA A 31 9.14 1.80 -18.00
CA ALA A 31 8.56 0.59 -17.42
C ALA A 31 7.03 0.54 -17.60
N THR A 32 6.34 1.68 -17.50
CA THR A 32 4.87 1.73 -17.62
C THR A 32 4.36 1.71 -19.07
N ARG A 33 5.23 1.84 -20.07
CA ARG A 33 4.83 1.82 -21.49
C ARG A 33 4.45 0.43 -21.99
N ASN A 34 4.92 -0.63 -21.34
CA ASN A 34 4.57 -2.00 -21.68
C ASN A 34 3.84 -2.62 -20.49
N ALA A 35 2.53 -2.84 -20.64
CA ALA A 35 1.69 -3.40 -19.58
C ALA A 35 2.21 -4.77 -19.11
N ASP A 36 2.79 -5.57 -20.02
CA ASP A 36 3.34 -6.89 -19.72
C ASP A 36 4.61 -6.83 -18.86
N THR A 37 5.28 -5.67 -18.77
CA THR A 37 6.42 -5.46 -17.85
C THR A 37 6.01 -4.87 -16.51
N VAL A 38 4.74 -4.50 -16.33
CA VAL A 38 4.25 -3.84 -15.11
C VAL A 38 3.63 -4.84 -14.14
N MET A 39 3.01 -5.91 -14.64
CA MET A 39 2.35 -6.92 -13.81
C MET A 39 2.69 -8.32 -14.32
N GLU A 40 3.46 -9.05 -13.51
CA GLU A 40 3.57 -10.50 -13.63
C GLU A 40 2.54 -11.16 -12.72
N ASP A 41 2.02 -12.30 -13.13
CA ASP A 41 1.15 -13.10 -12.26
C ASP A 41 1.92 -13.49 -10.99
N PRO A 42 1.32 -13.31 -9.80
CA PRO A 42 1.97 -13.69 -8.56
C PRO A 42 2.27 -15.20 -8.57
N SER A 43 3.46 -15.56 -8.09
CA SER A 43 3.88 -16.95 -7.96
C SER A 43 4.41 -17.23 -6.55
N GLY A 44 4.29 -18.49 -6.11
CA GLY A 44 4.70 -18.93 -4.78
C GLY A 44 3.61 -18.82 -3.71
N VAL A 45 3.95 -19.21 -2.48
CA VAL A 45 3.05 -19.17 -1.31
C VAL A 45 3.86 -18.75 -0.10
N TYR A 46 3.40 -17.70 0.60
CA TYR A 46 3.96 -17.26 1.86
C TYR A 46 3.22 -17.92 3.03
N GLN A 47 3.92 -18.79 3.75
CA GLN A 47 3.35 -19.59 4.85
C GLN A 47 3.40 -18.90 6.21
N GLY A 48 3.92 -17.67 6.28
CA GLY A 48 3.95 -16.88 7.49
C GLY A 48 2.63 -16.14 7.75
N PRO A 49 2.46 -15.56 8.95
CA PRO A 49 1.36 -14.65 9.24
C PRO A 49 1.41 -13.43 8.31
N ALA A 50 0.26 -13.00 7.79
CA ALA A 50 0.15 -11.79 6.97
C ALA A 50 -1.10 -11.01 7.38
N CYS A 51 -1.01 -9.68 7.44
CA CYS A 51 -2.16 -8.82 7.76
C CYS A 51 -2.44 -7.88 6.58
N PHE A 52 -3.65 -7.96 6.04
CA PHE A 52 -4.14 -7.08 4.99
C PHE A 52 -5.09 -6.06 5.60
N ILE A 53 -4.61 -4.82 5.73
CA ILE A 53 -5.40 -3.69 6.24
C ILE A 53 -5.85 -2.85 5.04
N TYR A 54 -7.15 -2.64 4.89
CA TYR A 54 -7.71 -1.92 3.74
C TYR A 54 -8.94 -1.10 4.13
N GLY A 55 -9.15 0.03 3.45
CA GLY A 55 -10.32 0.88 3.69
C GLY A 55 -11.54 0.43 2.92
N ALA A 56 -12.73 0.53 3.52
CA ALA A 56 -13.99 0.14 2.89
C ALA A 56 -14.37 1.07 1.71
N LEU A 57 -13.84 2.30 1.68
CA LEU A 57 -14.02 3.26 0.59
C LEU A 57 -12.92 3.17 -0.47
N SER A 58 -12.00 2.20 -0.34
CA SER A 58 -10.95 1.96 -1.31
C SER A 58 -11.52 1.49 -2.66
N PRO A 59 -10.99 1.97 -3.79
CA PRO A 59 -11.35 1.42 -5.10
C PRO A 59 -10.82 -0.01 -5.31
N PHE A 60 -9.92 -0.48 -4.45
CA PHE A 60 -9.38 -1.84 -4.48
C PHE A 60 -10.27 -2.79 -3.68
N LEU A 61 -10.79 -3.82 -4.35
CA LEU A 61 -11.78 -4.76 -3.81
C LEU A 61 -11.16 -5.89 -2.98
N VAL A 62 -10.25 -5.55 -2.05
CA VAL A 62 -9.55 -6.53 -1.20
C VAL A 62 -10.53 -7.46 -0.48
N GLY A 63 -11.68 -6.93 -0.08
CA GLY A 63 -12.75 -7.71 0.56
C GLY A 63 -13.33 -8.83 -0.32
N ALA A 64 -13.48 -8.56 -1.62
CA ALA A 64 -13.94 -9.55 -2.59
C ALA A 64 -12.84 -10.56 -2.97
N ASP A 65 -11.58 -10.11 -2.94
CA ASP A 65 -10.42 -10.92 -3.37
C ASP A 65 -9.82 -11.79 -2.26
N LYS A 66 -10.41 -11.83 -1.06
CA LYS A 66 -9.88 -12.61 0.09
C LYS A 66 -9.57 -14.07 -0.27
N HIS A 67 -10.42 -14.72 -1.07
CA HIS A 67 -10.19 -16.10 -1.49
C HIS A 67 -8.92 -16.22 -2.35
N HIS A 68 -8.76 -15.34 -3.33
CA HIS A 68 -7.58 -15.32 -4.20
C HIS A 68 -6.31 -15.00 -3.42
N ILE A 69 -6.36 -13.98 -2.55
CA ILE A 69 -5.24 -13.61 -1.67
C ILE A 69 -4.82 -14.79 -0.79
N LYS A 70 -5.77 -15.55 -0.24
CA LYS A 70 -5.47 -16.74 0.58
C LYS A 70 -4.80 -17.88 -0.18
N GLN A 71 -4.87 -17.91 -1.51
CA GLN A 71 -4.10 -18.89 -2.30
C GLN A 71 -2.59 -18.64 -2.18
N PHE A 72 -2.18 -17.39 -1.99
CA PHE A 72 -0.78 -16.98 -1.83
C PHE A 72 -0.38 -16.75 -0.38
N PHE A 73 -1.33 -16.36 0.48
CA PHE A 73 -1.13 -16.07 1.90
C PHE A 73 -2.16 -16.86 2.76
N PRO A 74 -1.96 -18.16 2.99
CA PRO A 74 -2.96 -19.00 3.65
C PRO A 74 -3.30 -18.57 5.08
N LYS A 75 -2.35 -17.89 5.76
CA LYS A 75 -2.50 -17.35 7.12
C LYS A 75 -2.83 -15.86 7.13
N ALA A 76 -3.39 -15.32 6.04
CA ALA A 76 -3.79 -13.93 5.96
C ALA A 76 -4.97 -13.61 6.90
N GLU A 77 -4.76 -12.59 7.72
CA GLU A 77 -5.78 -11.85 8.46
C GLU A 77 -6.20 -10.62 7.66
N PHE A 78 -7.48 -10.24 7.74
CA PHE A 78 -8.06 -9.14 6.97
C PHE A 78 -8.73 -8.17 7.90
N VAL A 79 -8.34 -6.89 7.81
CA VAL A 79 -8.89 -5.80 8.60
C VAL A 79 -9.43 -4.74 7.66
N GLU A 80 -10.76 -4.65 7.61
CA GLU A 80 -11.47 -3.61 6.87
C GLU A 80 -11.70 -2.40 7.77
N VAL A 81 -11.49 -1.20 7.22
CA VAL A 81 -11.60 0.07 7.92
C VAL A 81 -12.69 0.91 7.27
N GLU A 82 -13.86 0.98 7.90
CA GLU A 82 -15.10 1.57 7.34
C GLU A 82 -14.92 2.99 6.80
N ASP A 83 -14.33 3.89 7.61
CA ASP A 83 -14.17 5.31 7.27
C ASP A 83 -12.79 5.63 6.66
N ALA A 84 -12.28 4.74 5.79
CA ALA A 84 -11.00 4.92 5.11
C ALA A 84 -11.06 4.63 3.62
N THR A 85 -10.31 5.41 2.86
CA THR A 85 -10.01 5.21 1.44
C THR A 85 -8.81 4.25 1.28
N HIS A 86 -8.08 4.34 0.17
CA HIS A 86 -6.83 3.61 -0.01
C HIS A 86 -5.75 4.02 1.00
N ASP A 87 -5.71 5.29 1.39
CA ASP A 87 -4.71 5.84 2.30
C ASP A 87 -5.12 5.62 3.78
N VAL A 88 -5.29 4.36 4.19
CA VAL A 88 -5.81 4.00 5.54
C VAL A 88 -5.03 4.67 6.69
N HIS A 89 -3.72 4.77 6.54
CA HIS A 89 -2.82 5.40 7.50
C HIS A 89 -3.00 6.93 7.64
N ILE A 90 -3.63 7.57 6.65
CA ILE A 90 -3.96 9.00 6.67
C ILE A 90 -5.38 9.21 7.18
N ASP A 91 -6.31 8.40 6.70
CA ASP A 91 -7.73 8.54 7.04
C ASP A 91 -8.02 8.08 8.48
N GLN A 92 -7.39 6.99 8.93
CA GLN A 92 -7.60 6.36 10.23
C GLN A 92 -6.27 6.01 10.92
N PRO A 93 -5.41 7.00 11.26
CA PRO A 93 -4.05 6.76 11.74
C PRO A 93 -3.99 5.93 13.02
N LEU A 94 -4.89 6.19 13.99
CA LEU A 94 -4.91 5.46 15.27
C LEU A 94 -5.27 3.99 15.06
N GLN A 95 -6.38 3.72 14.34
CA GLN A 95 -6.81 2.35 14.07
C GLN A 95 -5.78 1.57 13.26
N PHE A 96 -5.13 2.22 12.29
CA PHE A 96 -4.04 1.64 11.51
C PHE A 96 -2.86 1.24 12.41
N THR A 97 -2.38 2.15 13.26
CA THR A 97 -1.28 1.89 14.20
C THR A 97 -1.63 0.78 15.19
N ASP A 98 -2.82 0.83 15.80
CA ASP A 98 -3.26 -0.18 16.77
C ASP A 98 -3.33 -1.58 16.12
N THR A 99 -3.80 -1.64 14.87
CA THR A 99 -3.87 -2.90 14.11
C THR A 99 -2.48 -3.47 13.85
N ILE A 100 -1.52 -2.63 13.43
CA ILE A 100 -0.13 -3.05 13.22
C ILE A 100 0.49 -3.56 14.52
N LEU A 101 0.38 -2.80 15.60
CA LEU A 101 0.98 -3.17 16.88
C LEU A 101 0.39 -4.48 17.39
N LYS A 102 -0.93 -4.64 17.31
CA LYS A 102 -1.60 -5.89 17.68
C LYS A 102 -1.07 -7.07 16.86
N PHE A 103 -0.99 -6.93 15.54
CA PHE A 103 -0.49 -7.99 14.66
C PHE A 103 0.96 -8.36 15.00
N ILE A 104 1.84 -7.38 15.19
CA ILE A 104 3.24 -7.62 15.55
C ILE A 104 3.34 -8.34 16.90
N PHE A 105 2.71 -7.82 17.95
CA PHE A 105 2.80 -8.42 19.30
C PHE A 105 2.19 -9.82 19.39
N GLN A 106 1.16 -10.11 18.59
CA GLN A 106 0.60 -11.46 18.51
C GLN A 106 1.56 -12.46 17.86
N ASN A 107 2.43 -12.01 16.96
CA ASN A 107 3.30 -12.89 16.16
C ASN A 107 4.78 -12.88 16.58
N GLU A 108 5.22 -11.93 17.41
CA GLU A 108 6.56 -11.94 18.03
C GLU A 108 6.70 -12.97 19.17
N ASN A 109 5.59 -13.44 19.76
CA ASN A 109 5.60 -14.45 20.82
C ASN A 109 5.64 -15.91 20.28
N LEU A 110 5.88 -16.09 18.98
CA LEU A 110 5.89 -17.39 18.29
C LEU A 110 7.27 -17.80 17.74
N SER A 111 8.34 -17.06 18.06
CA SER A 111 9.73 -17.35 17.64
C SER A 111 10.58 -17.93 18.76
#